data_AF-A0A0L0DUW8-F1
#
_entry.id   AF-A0A0L0DUW8-F1
#
_cell.length_a   1.000
_cell.length_b   1.000
_cell.length_c   1.000
_cell.angle_alpha   90.00
_cell.angle_beta   90.00
_cell.angle_gamma   90.00
#
_symmetry.space_group_name_H-M   'P 1'
#
loop_
_entity.id
_entity.type
_entity.pdbx_description
1 polymer ?
#
loop_
_entity_poly.entity_id
_entity_poly.type
_entity_poly.pdbx_seq_one_letter_code
_entity_poly.pdbx_strand_id
1 'polypeptide(L)'
;MAVVQGNKALTDFTVRSGERFVSQYYDVLNSAKAEMHHFYGPAAVVVWNGFPVPASSLQAFFSSSLPVAKFSTTSVDCQPVPGVLPGSDGNTAMANILVAVAGEIDYGKNVIKTFSQTFLLVQDTSKPKAVFIIASDTFREVGATTE
;
A
#
# COMPACT_ATOMS: atom_id res chain seq x y z
N MET A 1 26.70 -3.65 19.54
CA MET A 1 26.53 -2.36 18.80
C MET A 1 26.46 -2.53 17.28
N ALA A 2 27.16 -3.48 16.64
CA ALA A 2 27.09 -3.67 15.18
C ALA A 2 25.71 -4.16 14.65
N VAL A 3 24.99 -5.00 15.41
CA VAL A 3 23.63 -5.48 15.02
C VAL A 3 22.61 -4.34 14.95
N VAL A 4 22.78 -3.27 15.73
CA VAL A 4 21.84 -2.13 15.77
C VAL A 4 22.03 -1.22 14.55
N GLN A 5 23.25 -1.09 14.02
CA GLN A 5 23.55 -0.21 12.87
C GLN A 5 23.05 -0.79 11.53
N GLY A 6 23.18 -2.11 11.32
CA GLY A 6 22.63 -2.77 10.13
C GLY A 6 21.10 -2.68 10.05
N ASN A 7 20.42 -2.74 11.21
CA ASN A 7 18.97 -2.61 11.28
C ASN A 7 18.49 -1.17 11.04
N LYS A 8 19.24 -0.14 11.45
CA LYS A 8 18.82 1.26 11.26
C LYS A 8 18.73 1.64 9.77
N ALA A 9 19.73 1.28 8.97
CA ALA A 9 19.73 1.63 7.54
C ALA A 9 18.55 0.99 6.79
N LEU A 10 18.22 -0.26 7.15
CA LEU A 10 17.05 -0.97 6.64
C LEU A 10 15.75 -0.30 7.07
N THR A 11 15.60 0.03 8.35
CA THR A 11 14.43 0.76 8.87
C THR A 11 14.27 2.11 8.17
N ASP A 12 15.32 2.90 8.07
CA ASP A 12 15.31 4.21 7.42
C ASP A 12 14.90 4.10 5.94
N PHE A 13 15.39 3.09 5.22
CA PHE A 13 14.99 2.82 3.84
C PHE A 13 13.52 2.41 3.73
N THR A 14 13.07 1.54 4.64
CA THR A 14 11.69 1.03 4.70
C THR A 14 10.71 2.17 4.91
N VAL A 15 10.94 3.00 5.93
CA VAL A 15 10.07 4.14 6.27
C VAL A 15 9.99 5.11 5.09
N ARG A 16 11.14 5.55 4.55
CA ARG A 16 11.14 6.49 3.41
C ARG A 16 10.43 5.92 2.18
N SER A 17 10.62 4.64 1.89
CA SER A 17 10.02 4.00 0.70
C SER A 17 8.51 3.82 0.89
N GLY A 18 8.08 3.39 2.08
CA GLY A 18 6.67 3.22 2.42
C GLY A 18 5.90 4.55 2.46
N GLU A 19 6.45 5.59 3.10
CA GLU A 19 5.83 6.93 3.11
C GLU A 19 5.69 7.51 1.70
N ARG A 20 6.72 7.36 0.87
CA ARG A 20 6.67 7.78 -0.54
C ARG A 20 5.61 7.01 -1.32
N PHE A 21 5.53 5.70 -1.12
CA PHE A 21 4.48 4.87 -1.72
C PHE A 21 3.09 5.36 -1.31
N VAL A 22 2.86 5.60 -0.02
CA VAL A 22 1.56 6.06 0.50
C VAL A 22 1.17 7.39 -0.12
N SER A 23 2.07 8.39 -0.13
CA SER A 23 1.81 9.67 -0.77
C SER A 23 1.37 9.48 -2.23
N GLN A 24 2.16 8.75 -3.01
CA GLN A 24 1.87 8.53 -4.42
C GLN A 24 0.57 7.73 -4.64
N TYR A 25 0.31 6.71 -3.81
CA TYR A 25 -0.88 5.88 -3.90
C TYR A 25 -2.15 6.71 -3.70
N TYR A 26 -2.23 7.52 -2.64
CA TYR A 26 -3.42 8.32 -2.38
C TYR A 26 -3.54 9.53 -3.30
N ASP A 27 -2.44 10.09 -3.79
CA ASP A 27 -2.47 11.13 -4.83
C ASP A 27 -3.10 10.60 -6.12
N VAL A 28 -2.69 9.42 -6.58
CA VAL A 28 -3.27 8.78 -7.76
C VAL A 28 -4.70 8.30 -7.49
N LEU A 29 -4.99 7.75 -6.31
CA LEU A 29 -6.35 7.32 -5.95
C LEU A 29 -7.33 8.50 -5.95
N ASN A 30 -6.88 9.71 -5.63
CA ASN A 30 -7.72 10.89 -5.64
C ASN A 30 -7.84 11.53 -7.03
N SER A 31 -6.78 11.51 -7.85
CA SER A 31 -6.71 12.27 -9.12
C SER A 31 -6.91 11.42 -10.38
N ALA A 32 -6.53 10.16 -10.36
CA ALA A 32 -6.48 9.27 -11.52
C ALA A 32 -6.81 7.81 -11.13
N LYS A 33 -7.99 7.59 -10.53
CA LYS A 33 -8.47 6.28 -10.05
C LYS A 33 -8.31 5.14 -11.07
N ALA A 34 -8.53 5.42 -12.36
CA ALA A 34 -8.41 4.43 -13.42
C ALA A 34 -6.99 3.83 -13.51
N GLU A 35 -5.95 4.57 -13.13
CA GLU A 35 -4.54 4.17 -13.20
C GLU A 35 -4.09 3.33 -12.00
N MET A 36 -4.93 3.19 -10.97
CA MET A 36 -4.57 2.50 -9.72
C MET A 36 -4.15 1.05 -9.91
N HIS A 37 -4.69 0.38 -10.93
CA HIS A 37 -4.33 -1.00 -11.26
C HIS A 37 -2.84 -1.21 -11.55
N HIS A 38 -2.11 -0.16 -11.96
CA HIS A 38 -0.65 -0.23 -12.20
C HIS A 38 0.20 -0.37 -10.94
N PHE A 39 -0.36 -0.13 -9.76
CA PHE A 39 0.35 -0.32 -8.49
C PHE A 39 0.42 -1.80 -8.06
N TYR A 40 -0.38 -2.67 -8.67
CA TYR A 40 -0.60 -4.05 -8.23
C TYR A 40 0.19 -5.05 -9.06
N GLY A 41 0.72 -6.08 -8.39
CA GLY A 41 1.31 -7.23 -9.07
C GLY A 41 0.25 -8.12 -9.74
N PRO A 42 0.66 -8.97 -10.70
CA PRO A 42 -0.26 -9.85 -11.43
C PRO A 42 -0.96 -10.90 -10.55
N ALA A 43 -0.37 -11.23 -9.40
CA ALA A 43 -0.90 -12.17 -8.41
C ALA A 43 -1.32 -11.46 -7.10
N ALA A 44 -1.60 -10.16 -7.16
CA ALA A 44 -1.97 -9.40 -5.97
C ALA A 44 -3.28 -9.93 -5.34
N VAL A 45 -3.29 -10.04 -4.01
CA VAL A 45 -4.48 -10.37 -3.23
C VAL A 45 -5.07 -9.10 -2.67
N VAL A 46 -6.27 -8.74 -3.12
CA VAL A 46 -6.94 -7.51 -2.68
C VAL A 46 -8.24 -7.88 -1.96
N VAL A 47 -8.45 -7.32 -0.77
CA VAL A 47 -9.69 -7.46 0.00
C VAL A 47 -10.20 -6.08 0.38
N TRP A 48 -11.37 -5.72 -0.12
CA TRP A 48 -11.99 -4.43 0.12
C TRP A 48 -13.26 -4.61 0.95
N ASN A 49 -13.28 -4.08 2.17
CA ASN A 49 -14.39 -4.23 3.12
C ASN A 49 -14.82 -5.69 3.35
N GLY A 50 -13.86 -6.63 3.28
CA GLY A 50 -14.11 -8.07 3.43
C GLY A 50 -14.45 -8.81 2.13
N PHE A 51 -14.59 -8.10 1.00
CA PHE A 51 -14.83 -8.72 -0.30
C PHE A 51 -13.53 -8.87 -1.09
N PRO A 52 -13.19 -10.08 -1.58
CA PRO A 52 -12.03 -10.25 -2.44
C PRO A 52 -12.24 -9.55 -3.79
N VAL A 53 -11.22 -8.82 -4.24
CA VAL A 53 -11.17 -8.18 -5.57
C VAL A 53 -10.10 -8.90 -6.40
N PRO A 54 -10.48 -9.66 -7.43
CA PRO A 54 -9.51 -10.35 -8.28
C PRO A 54 -8.55 -9.37 -8.97
N ALA A 55 -7.26 -9.74 -9.05
CA ALA A 55 -6.24 -8.92 -9.73
C ALA A 55 -6.62 -8.55 -11.17
N SER A 56 -7.25 -9.49 -11.90
CA SER A 56 -7.74 -9.29 -13.27
C SER A 56 -8.85 -8.24 -13.39
N SER A 57 -9.50 -7.88 -12.29
CA SER A 57 -10.66 -6.97 -12.25
C SER A 57 -10.33 -5.62 -11.63
N LEU A 58 -9.07 -5.38 -11.21
CA LEU A 58 -8.69 -4.15 -10.51
C LEU A 58 -8.99 -2.88 -11.32
N GLN A 59 -8.72 -2.87 -12.62
CA GLN A 59 -9.00 -1.70 -13.46
C GLN A 59 -10.49 -1.34 -13.43
N ALA A 60 -11.38 -2.32 -13.60
CA ALA A 60 -12.82 -2.12 -13.54
C ALA A 60 -13.30 -1.75 -12.13
N PHE A 61 -12.71 -2.36 -11.10
CA PHE A 61 -13.01 -2.05 -9.70
C PHE A 61 -12.74 -0.57 -9.38
N PHE A 62 -11.54 -0.07 -9.66
CA PHE A 62 -11.19 1.33 -9.39
C PHE A 62 -11.93 2.33 -10.28
N SER A 63 -12.22 1.97 -11.53
CA SER A 63 -12.83 2.90 -12.51
C SER A 63 -14.34 3.02 -12.34
N SER A 64 -15.02 1.98 -11.85
CA SER A 64 -16.49 1.92 -11.90
C SER A 64 -17.16 1.45 -10.62
N SER A 65 -16.46 0.75 -9.73
CA SER A 65 -17.08 0.18 -8.51
C SER A 65 -16.87 1.06 -7.28
N LEU A 66 -15.81 1.88 -7.26
CA LEU A 66 -15.57 2.78 -6.14
C LEU A 66 -16.45 4.05 -6.24
N PRO A 67 -17.07 4.47 -5.14
CA PRO A 67 -17.78 5.74 -5.09
C PRO A 67 -16.84 6.93 -5.30
N VAL A 68 -17.43 8.06 -5.69
CA VAL A 68 -16.72 9.35 -5.68
C VAL A 68 -16.47 9.71 -4.22
N ALA A 69 -15.18 9.84 -3.89
CA ALA A 69 -14.70 10.12 -2.56
C ALA A 69 -13.27 10.68 -2.65
N LYS A 70 -12.88 11.46 -1.65
CA LYS A 70 -11.53 11.97 -1.43
C LYS A 70 -10.93 11.32 -0.19
N PHE A 71 -9.74 10.78 -0.33
CA PHE A 71 -9.01 10.10 0.75
C PHE A 71 -7.92 11.03 1.30
N SER A 72 -7.77 11.06 2.62
CA SER A 72 -6.66 11.70 3.32
C SER A 72 -6.04 10.75 4.34
N THR A 73 -4.73 10.75 4.45
CA THR A 73 -4.00 9.90 5.40
C THR A 73 -3.73 10.64 6.70
N THR A 74 -4.03 10.04 7.85
CA THR A 74 -3.78 10.61 9.18
C THR A 74 -2.57 9.98 9.86
N SER A 75 -2.31 8.70 9.62
CA SER A 75 -1.13 8.01 10.15
C SER A 75 -0.62 6.94 9.19
N VAL A 76 0.70 6.76 9.17
CA VAL A 76 1.40 5.75 8.38
C VAL A 76 2.44 5.07 9.26
N ASP A 77 2.46 3.74 9.25
CA ASP A 77 3.53 2.92 9.83
C ASP A 77 4.10 2.00 8.76
N CYS A 78 5.42 1.77 8.82
CA CYS A 78 6.16 1.01 7.83
C CYS A 78 7.16 0.07 8.50
N GLN A 79 7.05 -1.22 8.22
CA GLN A 79 7.89 -2.24 8.84
C GLN A 79 8.58 -3.11 7.77
N PRO A 80 9.89 -3.39 7.92
CA PRO A 80 10.55 -4.34 7.04
C PRO A 80 10.05 -5.75 7.36
N VAL A 81 9.70 -6.52 6.33
CA VAL A 81 9.34 -7.93 6.47
C VAL A 81 10.22 -8.81 5.58
N PRO A 82 10.44 -10.09 5.94
CA PRO A 82 11.26 -10.99 5.14
C PRO A 82 10.77 -11.07 3.68
N GLY A 83 11.71 -11.02 2.74
CA GLY A 83 11.47 -11.23 1.31
C GLY A 83 12.40 -12.30 0.75
N VAL A 84 11.98 -12.97 -0.34
CA VAL A 84 12.79 -13.97 -1.04
C VAL A 84 13.77 -13.25 -1.96
N LEU A 85 15.07 -13.53 -1.82
CA LEU A 85 16.09 -13.18 -2.80
C LEU A 85 16.24 -14.32 -3.82
N PRO A 86 16.28 -14.03 -5.13
CA PRO A 86 17.14 -14.74 -6.06
C PRO A 86 18.51 -14.06 -6.06
N GLY A 87 19.52 -14.65 -5.40
CA GLY A 87 20.91 -14.14 -5.44
C GLY A 87 21.64 -14.29 -4.11
N SER A 88 22.48 -15.31 -4.03
CA SER A 88 23.34 -15.63 -2.89
C SER A 88 24.65 -14.86 -2.97
N ASP A 89 24.68 -13.63 -2.49
CA ASP A 89 25.91 -12.85 -2.36
C ASP A 89 25.79 -11.75 -1.30
N GLY A 90 25.16 -12.09 -0.17
CA GLY A 90 25.55 -11.66 1.19
C GLY A 90 25.59 -10.16 1.52
N ASN A 91 25.26 -9.27 0.60
CA ASN A 91 25.40 -7.83 0.78
C ASN A 91 24.22 -7.13 0.12
N THR A 92 23.33 -6.58 0.95
CA THR A 92 22.06 -5.90 0.64
C THR A 92 20.82 -6.81 0.56
N ALA A 93 20.36 -7.29 1.72
CA ALA A 93 19.02 -7.85 1.88
C ALA A 93 17.97 -6.76 1.62
N MET A 94 17.26 -6.86 0.49
CA MET A 94 16.14 -5.96 0.17
C MET A 94 14.87 -6.53 0.82
N ALA A 95 14.40 -5.90 1.90
CA ALA A 95 13.19 -6.32 2.59
C ALA A 95 11.93 -5.93 1.79
N ASN A 96 10.90 -6.77 1.90
CA ASN A 96 9.54 -6.36 1.58
C ASN A 96 9.08 -5.35 2.64
N ILE A 97 8.05 -4.57 2.33
CA ILE A 97 7.55 -3.53 3.25
C ILE A 97 6.11 -3.83 3.60
N LEU A 98 5.83 -4.00 4.89
CA LEU A 98 4.49 -3.93 5.43
C LEU A 98 4.17 -2.46 5.71
N VAL A 99 3.07 -1.96 5.14
CA VAL A 99 2.60 -0.60 5.35
C VAL A 99 1.23 -0.66 5.98
N ALA A 100 1.04 0.03 7.10
CA ALA A 100 -0.26 0.25 7.72
C ALA A 100 -0.62 1.73 7.61
N VAL A 101 -1.84 2.01 7.15
CA VAL A 101 -2.35 3.36 6.96
C VAL A 101 -3.67 3.48 7.71
N ALA A 102 -3.85 4.62 8.39
CA ALA A 102 -5.16 5.07 8.81
C ALA A 102 -5.45 6.44 8.19
N GLY A 103 -6.71 6.74 7.97
CA GLY A 103 -7.11 7.96 7.32
C GLY A 103 -8.60 8.22 7.35
N GLU A 104 -9.01 9.21 6.57
CA GLU A 104 -10.39 9.63 6.40
C GLU A 104 -10.81 9.53 4.93
N ILE A 105 -12.10 9.28 4.74
CA ILE A 105 -12.77 9.28 3.45
C ILE A 105 -13.87 10.34 3.51
N ASP A 106 -13.77 11.33 2.63
CA ASP A 106 -14.81 12.32 2.41
C ASP A 106 -15.62 11.94 1.16
N TYR A 107 -16.88 11.53 1.36
CA TYR A 107 -17.83 11.22 0.28
C TYR A 107 -18.58 12.46 -0.22
N GLY A 108 -18.24 13.64 0.30
CA GLY A 108 -18.99 14.87 0.13
C GLY A 108 -20.26 14.91 0.99
N LYS A 109 -21.00 16.02 0.91
CA LYS A 109 -22.29 16.23 1.62
C LYS A 109 -22.21 15.96 3.14
N ASN A 110 -21.09 16.32 3.77
CA ASN A 110 -20.81 16.10 5.19
C ASN A 110 -20.76 14.63 5.63
N VAL A 111 -20.52 13.70 4.70
CA VAL A 111 -20.31 12.28 5.02
C VAL A 111 -18.81 12.01 5.04
N ILE A 112 -18.24 12.08 6.25
CA ILE A 112 -16.85 11.71 6.52
C ILE A 112 -16.82 10.39 7.28
N LYS A 113 -15.96 9.48 6.86
CA LYS A 113 -15.70 8.21 7.54
C LYS A 113 -14.21 8.02 7.74
N THR A 114 -13.83 7.10 8.60
CA THR A 114 -12.43 6.71 8.77
C THR A 114 -12.18 5.38 8.08
N PHE A 115 -10.90 5.08 7.84
CA PHE A 115 -10.51 3.80 7.28
C PHE A 115 -9.16 3.36 7.84
N SER A 116 -8.93 2.05 7.77
CA SER A 116 -7.61 1.45 7.88
C SER A 116 -7.31 0.65 6.63
N GLN A 117 -6.06 0.70 6.17
CA GLN A 117 -5.59 -0.04 5.02
C GLN A 117 -4.21 -0.63 5.31
N THR A 118 -3.97 -1.86 4.89
CA THR A 118 -2.67 -2.51 5.02
C THR A 118 -2.20 -2.99 3.66
N PHE A 119 -0.94 -2.70 3.35
CA PHE A 119 -0.28 -3.15 2.13
C PHE A 119 0.92 -4.03 2.45
N LEU A 120 1.11 -5.09 1.66
CA LEU A 120 2.39 -5.77 1.53
C LEU A 120 3.01 -5.37 0.20
N LEU A 121 4.11 -4.62 0.26
CA LEU A 121 4.89 -4.20 -0.88
C LEU A 121 6.04 -5.17 -1.12
N VAL A 122 6.16 -5.63 -2.36
CA VAL A 122 7.24 -6.51 -2.80
C VAL A 122 7.98 -5.86 -3.95
N GLN A 123 9.23 -6.25 -4.16
CA GLN A 123 9.99 -5.75 -5.30
C GLN A 123 9.55 -6.40 -6.61
N ASP A 124 9.34 -5.57 -7.62
CA ASP A 124 9.17 -6.02 -8.98
C ASP A 124 10.53 -6.35 -9.59
N THR A 125 10.89 -7.63 -9.52
CA THR A 125 12.15 -8.16 -10.08
C THR A 125 12.19 -8.15 -11.60
N SER A 126 11.07 -7.84 -12.28
CA SER A 126 11.04 -7.68 -13.73
C SER A 126 11.58 -6.32 -14.19
N LYS A 127 11.79 -5.38 -13.27
CA LYS A 127 12.26 -4.02 -13.56
C LYS A 127 13.74 -3.85 -13.18
N PRO A 128 14.52 -3.09 -13.98
CA PRO A 128 15.94 -2.86 -13.71
C PRO A 128 16.19 -1.90 -12.52
N LYS A 129 15.17 -1.16 -12.10
CA LYS A 129 15.18 -0.35 -10.88
C LYS A 129 14.30 -1.04 -9.85
N ALA A 130 14.68 -0.95 -8.58
CA ALA A 130 13.85 -1.41 -7.47
C ALA A 130 12.53 -0.62 -7.44
N VAL A 131 11.50 -1.19 -8.03
CA VAL A 131 10.13 -0.68 -8.00
C VAL A 131 9.35 -1.58 -7.04
N PHE A 132 8.61 -0.98 -6.12
CA PHE A 132 7.71 -1.72 -5.24
C PHE A 132 6.33 -1.82 -5.88
N ILE A 133 5.76 -3.02 -5.85
CA ILE A 133 4.41 -3.32 -6.28
C ILE A 133 3.62 -3.93 -5.12
N ILE A 134 2.31 -3.78 -5.15
CA ILE A 134 1.42 -4.32 -4.12
C ILE A 134 1.22 -5.81 -4.38
N ALA A 135 1.63 -6.65 -3.43
CA ALA A 135 1.32 -8.07 -3.41
C ALA A 135 0.07 -8.40 -2.59
N SER A 136 -0.22 -7.60 -1.56
CA SER A 136 -1.43 -7.72 -0.75
C SER A 136 -1.96 -6.34 -0.41
N ASP A 137 -3.28 -6.17 -0.50
CA ASP A 137 -3.99 -4.98 -0.05
C ASP A 137 -5.23 -5.42 0.74
N THR A 138 -5.39 -4.89 1.94
CA THR A 138 -6.61 -5.05 2.74
C THR A 138 -7.08 -3.68 3.18
N PHE A 139 -8.22 -3.26 2.63
CA PHE A 139 -8.90 -2.02 2.98
C PHE A 139 -10.13 -2.29 3.83
N ARG A 140 -10.31 -1.50 4.88
CA ARG A 140 -11.50 -1.50 5.71
C ARG A 140 -11.91 -0.09 6.08
N GLU A 141 -13.11 0.28 5.66
CA GLU A 141 -13.82 1.44 6.18
C GLU A 141 -14.28 1.14 7.62
N VAL A 142 -14.09 2.12 8.49
CA VAL A 142 -14.54 2.10 9.88
C VAL A 142 -15.67 3.12 9.99
N GLY A 143 -16.83 2.68 10.47
CA GLY A 143 -18.05 3.49 10.48
C GLY A 143 -17.93 4.73 11.38
N ALA A 144 -18.64 5.79 11.02
CA ALA A 144 -18.97 6.86 11.95
C ALA A 144 -19.89 6.30 13.05
N THR A 145 -19.61 6.67 14.31
CA THR A 145 -20.56 6.54 15.42
C THR A 145 -21.84 7.27 15.05
N THR A 146 -22.94 6.53 14.87
CA THR A 146 -24.27 7.10 14.98
C THR A 146 -24.49 7.47 16.44
N GLU A 147 -24.49 8.77 16.75
CA GLU A 147 -25.34 9.31 17.81
C GLU A 147 -26.55 9.98 17.16
#